data_AF-A0A962AP20-F1
#
_entry.id   AF-A0A962AP20-F1
#
_cell.length_a   1.000
_cell.length_b   1.000
_cell.length_c   1.000
_cell.angle_alpha   90.00
_cell.angle_beta   90.00
_cell.angle_gamma   90.00
#
_symmetry.space_group_name_H-M   'P 1'
#
loop_
_entity.id
_entity.type
_entity.pdbx_description
1 polymer ?
#
loop_
_entity_poly.entity_id
_entity_poly.type
_entity_poly.pdbx_seq_one_letter_code
_entity_poly.pdbx_strand_id
1 'polypeptide(L)'
;IYDTADCRKNVEKAAEMAPKNEELEKAGAAYATAVGALEPMLKEADDYYSQENYKDDRMAKGKAMHPKLMAAWAAFAAADTELRGVVQKLNDISQMEELAEVEKREGRKARWHIMDTMLKAKALNRIEGGDPRNMDLAKVQEAIGVYEASVKALDTYAEEHKGGTLSPDSIGSIYVSAAKSYLTTAKGLMRRVRDKVPYSSGERMMLSQQGAGWMIEGSPPRLTRDYNELVNRFNSGGRF
;
A
#
# COMPACT_ATOMS: atom_id res chain seq x y z
N ILE A 1 11.46 10.06 22.54
CA ILE A 1 10.13 10.18 21.88
C ILE A 1 10.20 11.28 20.83
N TYR A 2 9.53 11.09 19.68
CA TYR A 2 9.54 12.04 18.56
C TYR A 2 8.63 13.24 18.85
N ASP A 3 9.11 14.45 18.58
CA ASP A 3 8.34 15.70 18.70
C ASP A 3 7.31 15.81 17.56
N THR A 4 6.03 15.99 17.90
CA THR A 4 4.97 16.08 16.89
C THR A 4 4.56 17.50 16.51
N ALA A 5 5.22 18.52 17.08
CA ALA A 5 4.90 19.94 16.82
C ALA A 5 5.01 20.31 15.33
N ASP A 6 6.07 19.86 14.66
CA ASP A 6 6.26 20.11 13.23
C ASP A 6 5.18 19.44 12.37
N CYS A 7 4.72 18.25 12.76
CA CYS A 7 3.62 17.57 12.07
C CYS A 7 2.33 18.37 12.17
N ARG A 8 1.94 18.79 13.39
CA ARG A 8 0.73 19.60 13.62
C ARG A 8 0.76 20.90 12.83
N LYS A 9 1.85 21.66 12.94
CA LYS A 9 2.03 22.94 12.25
C LYS A 9 1.91 22.82 10.73
N ASN A 10 2.49 21.77 10.16
CA ASN A 10 2.45 21.57 8.71
C ASN A 10 1.05 21.14 8.23
N VAL A 11 0.31 20.36 9.01
CA VAL A 11 -1.09 20.01 8.72
C VAL A 11 -1.99 21.24 8.77
N GLU A 12 -1.84 22.09 9.80
CA GLU A 12 -2.59 23.36 9.93
C GLU A 12 -2.31 24.28 8.74
N LYS A 13 -1.04 24.45 8.38
CA LYS A 13 -0.66 25.24 7.21
C LYS A 13 -1.22 24.68 5.92
N ALA A 14 -1.19 23.35 5.74
CA ALA A 14 -1.74 22.70 4.56
C ALA A 14 -3.25 22.94 4.43
N ALA A 15 -3.99 22.98 5.55
CA ALA A 15 -5.42 23.24 5.55
C ALA A 15 -5.79 24.65 5.08
N GLU A 16 -4.86 25.59 5.09
CA GLU A 16 -5.05 26.95 4.57
C GLU A 16 -4.79 27.06 3.07
N MET A 17 -4.10 26.10 2.47
CA MET A 17 -3.71 26.13 1.06
C MET A 17 -4.90 25.90 0.11
N ALA A 18 -4.72 26.26 -1.15
CA ALA A 18 -5.62 25.94 -2.25
C ALA A 18 -5.02 24.82 -3.14
N PRO A 19 -5.84 24.01 -3.84
CA PRO A 19 -7.31 23.98 -3.76
C PRO A 19 -7.82 23.37 -2.46
N LYS A 20 -9.03 23.77 -2.03
CA LYS A 20 -9.67 23.25 -0.82
C LYS A 20 -10.13 21.81 -1.00
N ASN A 21 -9.97 21.02 0.05
CA ASN A 21 -10.50 19.67 0.14
C ASN A 21 -10.92 19.38 1.58
N GLU A 22 -12.19 19.66 1.90
CA GLU A 22 -12.72 19.57 3.27
C GLU A 22 -12.54 18.18 3.89
N GLU A 23 -12.66 17.11 3.08
CA GLU A 23 -12.48 15.73 3.52
C GLU A 23 -11.02 15.48 3.98
N LEU A 24 -10.04 15.88 3.17
CA LEU A 24 -8.62 15.77 3.49
C LEU A 24 -8.21 16.66 4.66
N GLU A 25 -8.68 17.91 4.67
CA GLU A 25 -8.41 18.89 5.73
C GLU A 25 -8.92 18.38 7.08
N LYS A 26 -10.16 17.87 7.13
CA LYS A 26 -10.74 17.29 8.33
C LYS A 26 -9.99 16.05 8.80
N ALA A 27 -9.64 15.14 7.89
CA ALA A 27 -8.90 13.93 8.23
C ALA A 27 -7.49 14.26 8.74
N GLY A 28 -6.82 15.22 8.11
CA GLY A 28 -5.50 15.72 8.54
C GLY A 28 -5.56 16.32 9.95
N ALA A 29 -6.52 17.21 10.21
CA ALA A 29 -6.70 17.83 11.52
C ALA A 29 -7.00 16.80 12.62
N ALA A 30 -7.83 15.78 12.32
CA ALA A 30 -8.13 14.69 13.25
C ALA A 30 -6.86 13.88 13.58
N TYR A 31 -6.04 13.57 12.58
CA TYR A 31 -4.76 12.88 12.76
C TYR A 31 -3.79 13.70 13.62
N ALA A 32 -3.60 14.99 13.30
CA ALA A 32 -2.73 15.90 14.05
C ALA A 32 -3.15 16.05 15.52
N THR A 33 -4.46 16.11 15.77
CA THR A 33 -5.03 16.14 17.12
C THR A 33 -4.73 14.84 17.87
N ALA A 34 -4.99 13.68 17.25
CA ALA A 34 -4.79 12.39 17.89
C ALA A 34 -3.32 12.11 18.22
N VAL A 35 -2.41 12.42 17.29
CA VAL A 35 -0.96 12.23 17.53
C VAL A 35 -0.46 13.18 18.63
N GLY A 36 -0.99 14.41 18.68
CA GLY A 36 -0.63 15.37 19.72
C GLY A 36 -1.15 15.01 21.11
N ALA A 37 -2.29 14.34 21.20
CA ALA A 37 -2.78 13.80 22.46
C ALA A 37 -1.98 12.56 22.93
N LEU A 38 -1.46 11.77 21.99
CA LEU A 38 -0.70 10.54 22.28
C LEU A 38 0.73 10.82 22.75
N GLU A 39 1.41 11.82 22.17
CA GLU A 39 2.79 12.19 22.48
C GLU A 39 3.11 12.34 23.99
N PRO A 40 2.39 13.17 24.77
CA PRO A 40 2.70 13.33 26.18
C PRO A 40 2.45 12.07 27.00
N MET A 41 1.48 11.23 26.61
CA MET A 41 1.21 9.97 27.30
C MET A 41 2.32 8.95 27.05
N LEU A 42 2.86 8.89 25.83
CA LEU A 42 4.03 8.08 25.54
C LEU A 42 5.25 8.57 26.35
N LYS A 43 5.41 9.89 26.51
CA LYS A 43 6.49 10.46 27.32
C LYS A 43 6.37 10.08 28.78
N GLU A 44 5.18 10.18 29.35
CA GLU A 44 4.94 9.77 30.72
C GLU A 44 5.21 8.27 30.93
N ALA A 45 4.84 7.43 29.96
CA ALA A 45 5.09 5.99 30.01
C ALA A 45 6.59 5.68 29.92
N ASP A 46 7.30 6.29 28.96
CA ASP A 46 8.74 6.13 28.74
C ASP A 46 9.54 6.56 29.98
N ASP A 47 9.21 7.72 30.56
CA ASP A 47 9.82 8.20 31.80
C ASP A 47 9.58 7.23 32.97
N TYR A 48 8.34 6.73 33.13
CA TYR A 48 7.99 5.80 34.19
C TYR A 48 8.75 4.46 34.11
N TYR A 49 8.89 3.90 32.91
CA TYR A 49 9.63 2.65 32.72
C TYR A 49 11.15 2.87 32.79
N SER A 50 11.66 3.95 32.21
CA SER A 50 13.10 4.26 32.20
C SER A 50 13.65 4.60 33.59
N GLN A 51 12.83 5.22 34.44
CA GLN A 51 13.16 5.51 35.84
C GLN A 51 12.94 4.31 36.77
N GLU A 52 12.48 3.17 36.24
CA GLU A 52 12.16 1.96 36.98
C GLU A 52 11.12 2.13 38.11
N ASN A 53 10.34 3.22 38.11
CA ASN A 53 9.33 3.55 39.12
C ASN A 53 8.30 2.43 39.34
N TYR A 54 8.13 1.56 38.35
CA TYR A 54 7.29 0.37 38.45
C TYR A 54 7.75 -0.65 39.52
N LYS A 55 9.03 -0.64 39.88
CA LYS A 55 9.59 -1.45 40.98
C LYS A 55 9.18 -0.88 42.33
N ASP A 56 9.07 0.44 42.42
CA ASP A 56 8.78 1.17 43.66
C ASP A 56 7.29 1.18 43.98
N ASP A 57 6.44 1.35 42.96
CA ASP A 57 4.99 1.46 43.12
C ASP A 57 4.23 0.15 42.86
N ARG A 58 4.94 -0.95 42.62
CA ARG A 58 4.38 -2.26 42.28
C ARG A 58 3.43 -2.21 41.08
N MET A 59 3.81 -1.49 40.03
CA MET A 59 3.05 -1.27 38.79
C MET A 59 1.76 -0.45 38.95
N ALA A 60 1.60 0.31 40.05
CA ALA A 60 0.37 1.05 40.30
C ALA A 60 0.10 2.12 39.22
N LYS A 61 1.09 2.96 38.92
CA LYS A 61 0.97 3.99 37.88
C LYS A 61 0.87 3.37 36.49
N GLY A 62 1.65 2.31 36.21
CA GLY A 62 1.55 1.55 34.96
C GLY A 62 0.13 1.04 34.68
N LYS A 63 -0.53 0.44 35.69
CA LYS A 63 -1.92 -0.02 35.59
C LYS A 63 -2.91 1.13 35.38
N ALA A 64 -2.69 2.28 36.01
CA ALA A 64 -3.54 3.45 35.85
C ALA A 64 -3.38 4.13 34.48
N MET A 65 -2.16 4.12 33.91
CA MET A 65 -1.86 4.68 32.59
C MET A 65 -2.36 3.78 31.45
N HIS A 66 -2.28 2.45 31.60
CA HIS A 66 -2.59 1.49 30.54
C HIS A 66 -3.93 1.73 29.81
N PRO A 67 -5.09 1.84 30.49
CA PRO A 67 -6.36 2.06 29.78
C PRO A 67 -6.40 3.41 29.04
N LYS A 68 -5.73 4.45 29.56
CA LYS A 68 -5.65 5.77 28.91
C LYS A 68 -4.80 5.71 27.64
N LEU A 69 -3.64 5.05 27.72
CA LEU A 69 -2.76 4.81 26.57
C LEU A 69 -3.45 3.99 25.48
N MET A 70 -4.15 2.92 25.85
CA MET A 70 -4.89 2.10 24.90
C MET A 70 -6.00 2.89 24.19
N ALA A 71 -6.73 3.74 24.92
CA ALA A 71 -7.75 4.61 24.33
C ALA A 71 -7.14 5.66 23.37
N ALA A 72 -6.05 6.31 23.77
CA ALA A 72 -5.35 7.27 22.92
C ALA A 72 -4.77 6.61 21.66
N TRP A 73 -4.20 5.41 21.79
CA TRP A 73 -3.71 4.62 20.67
C TRP A 73 -4.83 4.23 19.70
N ALA A 74 -5.98 3.79 20.23
CA ALA A 74 -7.14 3.45 19.41
C ALA A 74 -7.66 4.68 18.64
N ALA A 75 -7.73 5.85 19.27
CA ALA A 75 -8.11 7.10 18.62
C ALA A 75 -7.12 7.49 17.51
N PHE A 76 -5.81 7.37 17.78
CA PHE A 76 -4.77 7.60 16.77
C PHE A 76 -4.89 6.62 15.60
N ALA A 77 -5.03 5.33 15.86
CA ALA A 77 -5.16 4.30 14.81
C ALA A 77 -6.40 4.53 13.94
N ALA A 78 -7.51 4.96 14.52
CA ALA A 78 -8.71 5.33 13.78
C ALA A 78 -8.47 6.55 12.88
N ALA A 79 -7.84 7.61 13.40
CA ALA A 79 -7.52 8.81 12.62
C ALA A 79 -6.48 8.54 11.50
N ASP A 80 -5.47 7.71 11.76
CA ASP A 80 -4.50 7.25 10.76
C ASP A 80 -5.18 6.45 9.64
N THR A 81 -6.07 5.53 10.00
CA THR A 81 -6.85 4.74 9.03
C THR A 81 -7.70 5.64 8.13
N GLU A 82 -8.40 6.60 8.72
CA GLU A 82 -9.24 7.57 7.98
C GLU A 82 -8.40 8.43 7.02
N LEU A 83 -7.33 9.06 7.52
CA LEU A 83 -6.47 9.91 6.71
C LEU A 83 -5.85 9.13 5.54
N ARG A 84 -5.36 7.90 5.78
CA ARG A 84 -4.85 7.03 4.72
C ARG A 84 -5.92 6.74 3.68
N GLY A 85 -7.16 6.47 4.09
CA GLY A 85 -8.28 6.23 3.19
C GLY A 85 -8.56 7.43 2.28
N VAL A 86 -8.62 8.63 2.84
CA VAL A 86 -8.86 9.87 2.08
C VAL A 86 -7.72 10.16 1.11
N VAL A 87 -6.46 10.09 1.56
CA VAL A 87 -5.29 10.30 0.71
C VAL A 87 -5.26 9.29 -0.44
N GLN A 88 -5.57 8.03 -0.18
CA GLN A 88 -5.64 7.00 -1.20
C GLN A 88 -6.70 7.30 -2.25
N LYS A 89 -7.92 7.67 -1.84
CA LYS A 89 -9.02 8.03 -2.73
C LYS A 89 -8.64 9.19 -3.65
N LEU A 90 -8.05 10.25 -3.11
CA LEU A 90 -7.64 11.42 -3.89
C LEU A 90 -6.48 11.10 -4.83
N ASN A 91 -5.54 10.26 -4.38
CA ASN A 91 -4.45 9.78 -5.22
C ASN A 91 -4.97 8.94 -6.40
N ASP A 92 -5.96 8.08 -6.20
CA ASP A 92 -6.58 7.31 -7.29
C ASP A 92 -7.23 8.23 -8.33
N ILE A 93 -8.00 9.24 -7.89
CA ILE A 93 -8.62 10.23 -8.78
C ILE A 93 -7.56 10.95 -9.61
N SER A 94 -6.55 11.50 -8.94
CA SER A 94 -5.47 12.24 -9.61
C SER A 94 -4.71 11.37 -10.62
N GLN A 95 -4.43 10.09 -10.31
CA GLN A 95 -3.75 9.20 -11.24
C GLN A 95 -4.60 8.82 -12.45
N MET A 96 -5.93 8.69 -12.28
CA MET A 96 -6.85 8.45 -13.39
C MET A 96 -6.95 9.67 -14.31
N GLU A 97 -7.01 10.88 -13.74
CA GLU A 97 -6.97 12.13 -14.50
C GLU A 97 -5.64 12.28 -15.26
N GLU A 98 -4.51 11.97 -14.61
CA GLU A 98 -3.21 12.01 -15.27
C GLU A 98 -3.14 11.03 -16.44
N LEU A 99 -3.61 9.78 -16.28
CA LEU A 99 -3.67 8.81 -17.38
C LEU A 99 -4.50 9.34 -18.56
N ALA A 100 -5.66 9.94 -18.29
CA ALA A 100 -6.53 10.50 -19.31
C ALA A 100 -5.87 11.68 -20.04
N GLU A 101 -5.14 12.54 -19.33
CA GLU A 101 -4.39 13.65 -19.94
C GLU A 101 -3.19 13.16 -20.77
N VAL A 102 -2.49 12.12 -20.31
CA VAL A 102 -1.44 11.46 -21.10
C VAL A 102 -2.01 10.90 -22.40
N GLU A 103 -3.15 10.22 -22.34
CA GLU A 103 -3.82 9.69 -23.53
C GLU A 103 -4.17 10.79 -24.53
N LYS A 104 -4.72 11.92 -24.05
CA LYS A 104 -5.07 13.06 -24.92
C LYS A 104 -3.86 13.71 -25.56
N ARG A 105 -2.76 13.87 -24.81
CA ARG A 105 -1.57 14.61 -25.24
C ARG A 105 -0.64 13.78 -26.11
N GLU A 106 -0.45 12.52 -25.76
CA GLU A 106 0.61 11.66 -26.30
C GLU A 106 0.04 10.43 -27.04
N GLY A 107 -1.23 10.10 -26.80
CA GLY A 107 -1.83 8.84 -27.21
C GLY A 107 -1.46 7.69 -26.28
N ARG A 108 -1.83 6.46 -26.68
CA ARG A 108 -1.51 5.24 -25.93
C ARG A 108 -0.10 4.74 -26.26
N LYS A 109 0.89 5.52 -25.85
CA LYS A 109 2.32 5.20 -26.00
C LYS A 109 2.89 4.50 -24.76
N ALA A 110 4.20 4.28 -24.72
CA ALA A 110 4.91 3.61 -23.62
C ALA A 110 4.48 4.11 -22.23
N ARG A 111 4.49 5.43 -22.01
CA ARG A 111 4.08 6.06 -20.74
C ARG A 111 2.66 5.66 -20.34
N TRP A 112 1.71 5.76 -21.28
CA TRP A 112 0.31 5.40 -21.04
C TRP A 112 0.19 3.93 -20.63
N HIS A 113 0.81 3.00 -21.37
CA HIS A 113 0.74 1.57 -21.08
C HIS A 113 1.32 1.21 -19.71
N ILE A 114 2.41 1.86 -19.32
CA ILE A 114 3.05 1.67 -18.02
C ILE A 114 2.14 2.21 -16.89
N MET A 115 1.59 3.42 -17.04
CA MET A 115 0.68 4.00 -16.06
C MET A 115 -0.60 3.17 -15.90
N ASP A 116 -1.21 2.77 -17.02
CA ASP A 116 -2.42 1.95 -17.06
C ASP A 116 -2.20 0.60 -16.35
N THR A 117 -1.08 -0.07 -16.64
CA THR A 117 -0.72 -1.34 -16.00
C THR A 117 -0.52 -1.17 -14.48
N MET A 118 0.18 -0.11 -14.04
CA MET A 118 0.37 0.14 -12.61
C MET A 118 -0.93 0.45 -11.87
N LEU A 119 -1.83 1.23 -12.49
CA LEU A 119 -3.11 1.57 -11.85
C LEU A 119 -3.96 0.33 -11.65
N LYS A 120 -3.99 -0.57 -12.63
CA LYS A 120 -4.72 -1.83 -12.55
C LYS A 120 -4.06 -2.80 -11.57
N ALA A 121 -2.73 -2.84 -11.50
CA ALA A 121 -2.01 -3.60 -10.48
C ALA A 121 -2.34 -3.10 -9.07
N LYS A 122 -2.35 -1.78 -8.86
CA LYS A 122 -2.73 -1.15 -7.57
C LYS A 122 -4.14 -1.52 -7.16
N ALA A 123 -5.09 -1.44 -8.09
CA ALA A 123 -6.48 -1.81 -7.86
C ALA A 123 -6.63 -3.30 -7.51
N LEU A 124 -5.95 -4.19 -8.24
CA LEU A 124 -5.93 -5.63 -7.95
C LEU A 124 -5.33 -5.91 -6.57
N ASN A 125 -4.16 -5.35 -6.25
CA ASN A 125 -3.51 -5.56 -4.96
C ASN A 125 -4.36 -5.11 -3.77
N ARG A 126 -5.17 -4.05 -3.94
CA ARG A 126 -6.09 -3.57 -2.89
C ARG A 126 -7.16 -4.59 -2.56
N ILE A 127 -7.69 -5.28 -3.56
CA ILE A 127 -8.78 -6.25 -3.38
C ILE A 127 -8.21 -7.60 -2.93
N GLU A 128 -7.07 -8.01 -3.49
CA GLU A 128 -6.50 -9.35 -3.26
C GLU A 128 -5.52 -9.40 -2.07
N GLY A 129 -4.82 -8.32 -1.76
CA GLY A 129 -3.75 -8.27 -0.75
C GLY A 129 -4.23 -8.28 0.71
N GLY A 130 -5.55 -8.37 0.94
CA GLY A 130 -6.14 -8.54 2.27
C GLY A 130 -5.99 -9.96 2.82
N ASP A 131 -6.73 -10.27 3.90
CA ASP A 131 -6.80 -11.63 4.43
C ASP A 131 -7.48 -12.56 3.41
N PRO A 132 -6.78 -13.60 2.89
CA PRO A 132 -7.35 -14.50 1.89
C PRO A 132 -8.61 -15.22 2.35
N ARG A 133 -8.83 -15.35 3.67
CA ARG A 133 -10.04 -15.97 4.23
C ARG A 133 -11.30 -15.14 3.97
N ASN A 134 -11.14 -13.84 3.76
CA ASN A 134 -12.22 -12.88 3.52
C ASN A 134 -12.24 -12.38 2.06
N MET A 135 -11.56 -13.10 1.16
CA MET A 135 -11.42 -12.70 -0.23
C MET A 135 -12.76 -12.77 -0.98
N ASP A 136 -13.16 -11.66 -1.59
CA ASP A 136 -14.28 -11.62 -2.54
C ASP A 136 -13.80 -12.17 -3.90
N LEU A 137 -13.98 -13.48 -4.10
CA LEU A 137 -13.49 -14.19 -5.29
C LEU A 137 -14.03 -13.59 -6.60
N ALA A 138 -15.26 -13.08 -6.62
CA ALA A 138 -15.85 -12.50 -7.82
C ALA A 138 -15.14 -11.19 -8.19
N LYS A 139 -14.95 -10.29 -7.21
CA LYS A 139 -14.22 -9.03 -7.42
C LYS A 139 -12.75 -9.25 -7.75
N VAL A 140 -12.08 -10.20 -7.10
CA VAL A 140 -10.69 -10.53 -7.43
C VAL A 140 -10.60 -11.09 -8.85
N GLN A 141 -11.50 -11.99 -9.24
CA GLN A 141 -11.52 -12.54 -10.60
C GLN A 141 -11.73 -11.45 -11.66
N GLU A 142 -12.63 -10.50 -11.41
CA GLU A 142 -12.85 -9.34 -12.27
C GLU A 142 -11.58 -8.48 -12.38
N ALA A 143 -10.98 -8.11 -11.24
CA ALA A 143 -9.76 -7.30 -11.20
C ALA A 143 -8.56 -7.98 -11.88
N ILE A 144 -8.43 -9.30 -11.73
CA ILE A 144 -7.43 -10.10 -12.47
C ILE A 144 -7.66 -9.99 -13.97
N GLY A 145 -8.92 -10.08 -14.43
CA GLY A 145 -9.25 -9.94 -15.86
C GLY A 145 -8.90 -8.56 -16.41
N VAL A 146 -9.20 -7.49 -15.65
CA VAL A 146 -8.84 -6.11 -16.01
C VAL A 146 -7.31 -5.94 -16.09
N TYR A 147 -6.58 -6.44 -15.10
CA TYR A 147 -5.13 -6.36 -15.06
C TYR A 147 -4.46 -7.22 -16.14
N GLU A 148 -4.98 -8.41 -16.42
CA GLU A 148 -4.52 -9.28 -17.51
C GLU A 148 -4.65 -8.58 -18.86
N ALA A 149 -5.77 -7.91 -19.12
CA ALA A 149 -5.97 -7.15 -20.35
C ALA A 149 -4.94 -6.02 -20.49
N SER A 150 -4.60 -5.30 -19.42
CA SER A 150 -3.53 -4.28 -19.47
C SER A 150 -2.15 -4.89 -19.68
N VAL A 151 -1.83 -5.99 -19.01
CA VAL A 151 -0.52 -6.67 -19.18
C VAL A 151 -0.39 -7.17 -20.61
N LYS A 152 -1.46 -7.68 -21.23
CA LYS A 152 -1.47 -8.07 -22.63
C LYS A 152 -1.23 -6.87 -23.55
N ALA A 153 -1.93 -5.75 -23.33
CA ALA A 153 -1.76 -4.54 -24.13
C ALA A 153 -0.33 -3.96 -23.99
N LEU A 154 0.21 -3.93 -22.77
CA LEU A 154 1.60 -3.56 -22.48
C LEU A 154 2.59 -4.44 -23.25
N ASP A 155 2.41 -5.75 -23.20
CA ASP A 155 3.28 -6.72 -23.87
C ASP A 155 3.23 -6.57 -25.39
N THR A 156 2.04 -6.46 -25.97
CA THR A 156 1.87 -6.20 -27.41
C THR A 156 2.58 -4.91 -27.83
N TYR A 157 2.36 -3.82 -27.11
CA TYR A 157 3.02 -2.55 -27.41
C TYR A 157 4.55 -2.66 -27.31
N ALA A 158 5.06 -3.30 -26.25
CA ALA A 158 6.50 -3.50 -26.06
C ALA A 158 7.12 -4.35 -27.18
N GLU A 159 6.40 -5.36 -27.68
CA GLU A 159 6.86 -6.21 -28.77
C GLU A 159 6.85 -5.51 -30.13
N GLU A 160 5.88 -4.63 -30.38
CA GLU A 160 5.79 -3.80 -31.59
C GLU A 160 6.83 -2.68 -31.60
N HIS A 161 7.21 -2.18 -30.43
CA HIS A 161 8.13 -1.05 -30.24
C HIS A 161 9.49 -1.51 -29.69
N LYS A 162 10.00 -2.64 -30.19
CA LYS A 162 11.35 -3.14 -29.93
C LYS A 162 12.40 -2.20 -30.54
N GLY A 163 12.65 -1.08 -29.87
CA GLY A 163 13.83 -0.25 -30.02
C GLY A 163 14.78 -0.47 -28.83
N GLY A 164 16.06 -0.15 -28.99
CA GLY A 164 17.02 -0.17 -27.87
C GLY A 164 16.51 0.64 -26.67
N THR A 165 17.14 0.46 -25.50
CA THR A 165 16.78 1.06 -24.20
C THR A 165 16.83 2.60 -24.15
N LEU A 166 17.02 3.27 -25.28
CA LEU A 166 17.12 4.72 -25.45
C LEU A 166 15.93 5.33 -26.21
N SER A 167 15.00 4.51 -26.71
CA SER A 167 13.78 5.03 -27.35
C SER A 167 12.76 5.46 -26.29
N PRO A 168 12.16 6.66 -26.37
CA PRO A 168 11.10 7.08 -25.46
C PRO A 168 9.83 6.23 -25.60
N ASP A 169 9.67 5.53 -26.73
CA ASP A 169 8.56 4.64 -27.01
C ASP A 169 8.89 3.16 -26.70
N SER A 170 10.08 2.84 -26.17
CA SER A 170 10.38 1.46 -25.75
C SER A 170 10.03 1.22 -24.28
N ILE A 171 9.55 0.01 -24.00
CA ILE A 171 9.24 -0.45 -22.64
C ILE A 171 10.28 -1.48 -22.23
N GLY A 172 10.93 -1.26 -21.09
CA GLY A 172 11.95 -2.18 -20.60
C GLY A 172 11.39 -3.58 -20.34
N SER A 173 12.05 -4.61 -20.87
CA SER A 173 11.64 -6.02 -20.71
C SER A 173 11.54 -6.47 -19.25
N ILE A 174 12.33 -5.86 -18.35
CA ILE A 174 12.30 -6.11 -16.91
C ILE A 174 10.95 -5.67 -16.30
N TYR A 175 10.39 -4.53 -16.74
CA TYR A 175 9.08 -4.07 -16.28
C TYR A 175 7.96 -5.00 -16.77
N VAL A 176 7.98 -5.35 -18.06
CA VAL A 176 7.01 -6.29 -18.66
C VAL A 176 7.06 -7.64 -17.94
N SER A 177 8.26 -8.15 -17.64
CA SER A 177 8.44 -9.40 -16.91
C SER A 177 7.92 -9.34 -15.47
N ALA A 178 8.13 -8.23 -14.77
CA ALA A 178 7.58 -8.03 -13.43
C ALA A 178 6.05 -7.96 -13.44
N ALA A 179 5.45 -7.29 -14.43
CA ALA A 179 4.00 -7.20 -14.58
C ALA A 179 3.36 -8.59 -14.80
N LYS A 180 3.97 -9.42 -15.67
CA LYS A 180 3.57 -10.81 -15.93
C LYS A 180 3.76 -11.71 -14.70
N SER A 181 4.83 -11.51 -13.95
CA SER A 181 5.12 -12.27 -12.71
C SER A 181 4.07 -11.98 -11.65
N TYR A 182 3.74 -10.70 -11.43
CA TYR A 182 2.68 -10.31 -10.50
C TYR A 182 1.32 -10.89 -10.92
N LEU A 183 0.97 -10.85 -12.21
CA LEU A 183 -0.27 -11.46 -12.73
C LEU A 183 -0.33 -12.97 -12.44
N THR A 184 0.79 -13.67 -12.61
CA THR A 184 0.89 -15.11 -12.35
C THR A 184 0.65 -15.40 -10.86
N THR A 185 1.24 -14.60 -9.99
CA THR A 185 1.11 -14.75 -8.54
C THR A 185 -0.31 -14.44 -8.06
N ALA A 186 -0.93 -13.37 -8.55
CA ALA A 186 -2.34 -13.04 -8.29
C ALA A 186 -3.27 -14.20 -8.70
N LYS A 187 -3.14 -14.69 -9.93
CA LYS A 187 -3.88 -15.89 -10.38
C LYS A 187 -3.62 -17.12 -9.51
N GLY A 188 -2.40 -17.28 -8.99
CA GLY A 188 -2.03 -18.37 -8.09
C GLY A 188 -2.76 -18.31 -6.75
N LEU A 189 -2.77 -17.13 -6.12
CA LEU A 189 -3.42 -16.93 -4.82
C LEU A 189 -4.93 -17.08 -4.93
N MET A 190 -5.57 -16.40 -5.89
CA MET A 190 -7.00 -16.55 -6.14
C MET A 190 -7.39 -18.01 -6.38
N ARG A 191 -6.65 -18.77 -7.21
CA ARG A 191 -6.92 -20.20 -7.44
C ARG A 191 -6.80 -21.02 -6.15
N ARG A 192 -5.75 -20.82 -5.35
CA ARG A 192 -5.59 -21.54 -4.08
C ARG A 192 -6.78 -21.32 -3.15
N VAL A 193 -7.26 -20.07 -3.04
CA VAL A 193 -8.44 -19.73 -2.21
C VAL A 193 -9.71 -20.32 -2.78
N ARG A 194 -9.99 -20.12 -4.08
CA ARG A 194 -11.17 -20.64 -4.78
C ARG A 194 -11.28 -22.16 -4.67
N ASP A 195 -10.18 -22.85 -4.93
CA ASP A 195 -10.10 -24.32 -4.98
C ASP A 195 -9.90 -24.92 -3.58
N LYS A 196 -9.82 -24.08 -2.54
CA LYS A 196 -9.64 -24.48 -1.13
C LYS A 196 -8.41 -25.37 -0.92
N VAL A 197 -7.34 -25.14 -1.68
CA VAL A 197 -6.13 -25.95 -1.61
C VAL A 197 -5.38 -25.61 -0.31
N PRO A 198 -5.28 -26.54 0.65
CA PRO A 198 -4.62 -26.27 1.92
C PRO A 198 -3.12 -26.14 1.72
N TYR A 199 -2.46 -25.38 2.60
CA TYR A 199 -1.01 -25.43 2.71
C TYR A 199 -0.57 -26.76 3.29
N SER A 200 0.42 -27.40 2.69
CA SER A 200 1.08 -28.59 3.22
C SER A 200 1.82 -28.30 4.54
N SER A 201 2.25 -29.34 5.26
CA SER A 201 3.03 -29.17 6.49
C SER A 201 4.33 -28.38 6.25
N GLY A 202 5.01 -28.61 5.13
CA GLY A 202 6.22 -27.87 4.76
C GLY A 202 5.93 -26.40 4.44
N GLU A 203 4.86 -26.13 3.67
CA GLU A 203 4.45 -24.75 3.37
C GLU A 203 4.06 -23.98 4.62
N ARG A 204 3.34 -24.61 5.56
CA ARG A 204 3.01 -24.00 6.85
C ARG A 204 4.25 -23.68 7.67
N MET A 205 5.24 -24.56 7.67
CA MET A 205 6.54 -24.32 8.32
C MET A 205 7.30 -23.15 7.69
N MET A 206 7.26 -23.01 6.37
CA MET A 206 7.89 -21.87 5.69
C MET A 206 7.12 -20.56 5.90
N LEU A 207 5.79 -20.60 5.96
CA LEU A 207 4.97 -19.43 6.24
C LEU A 207 5.14 -18.90 7.67
N SER A 208 5.49 -19.76 8.63
CA SER A 208 5.83 -19.32 9.99
C SER A 208 7.26 -18.77 10.12
N GLN A 209 8.14 -19.03 9.14
CA GLN A 209 9.48 -18.48 9.11
C GLN A 209 9.49 -17.07 8.50
N GLN A 210 10.13 -16.13 9.21
CA GLN A 210 10.32 -14.78 8.70
C GLN A 210 11.12 -14.81 7.39
N GLY A 211 10.62 -14.11 6.37
CA GLY A 211 11.30 -13.95 5.08
C GLY A 211 11.23 -15.16 4.13
N ALA A 212 10.65 -16.30 4.53
CA ALA A 212 10.56 -17.49 3.67
C ALA A 212 9.20 -17.66 2.97
N GLY A 213 8.14 -17.04 3.50
CA GLY A 213 6.77 -17.22 2.99
C GLY A 213 6.59 -16.87 1.51
N TRP A 214 7.40 -15.97 0.94
CA TRP A 214 7.31 -15.60 -0.47
C TRP A 214 7.64 -16.76 -1.41
N MET A 215 8.34 -17.80 -0.96
CA MET A 215 8.65 -18.94 -1.82
C MET A 215 7.42 -19.81 -2.11
N ILE A 216 6.36 -19.66 -1.33
CA ILE A 216 5.15 -20.48 -1.45
C ILE A 216 4.22 -19.92 -2.51
N GLU A 217 3.87 -20.76 -3.50
CA GLU A 217 2.95 -20.38 -4.57
C GLU A 217 1.52 -20.19 -4.05
N GLY A 218 0.87 -19.14 -4.56
CA GLY A 218 -0.47 -18.76 -4.12
C GLY A 218 -0.53 -18.34 -2.65
N SER A 219 0.52 -17.70 -2.14
CA SER A 219 0.57 -17.18 -0.77
C SER A 219 0.55 -15.65 -0.73
N PRO A 220 0.00 -15.02 0.33
CA PRO A 220 0.03 -13.57 0.49
C PRO A 220 1.45 -12.98 0.49
N PRO A 221 2.47 -13.59 1.13
CA PRO A 221 3.83 -13.05 1.07
C PRO A 221 4.41 -13.03 -0.36
N ARG A 222 4.09 -14.02 -1.20
CA ARG A 222 4.48 -14.02 -2.63
C ARG A 222 3.81 -12.87 -3.37
N LEU A 223 2.51 -12.66 -3.16
CA LEU A 223 1.74 -11.55 -3.76
C LEU A 223 2.38 -10.20 -3.43
N THR A 224 2.61 -9.94 -2.14
CA THR A 224 3.24 -8.70 -1.68
C THR A 224 4.63 -8.51 -2.27
N ARG A 225 5.45 -9.56 -2.33
CA ARG A 225 6.78 -9.50 -2.94
C ARG A 225 6.70 -9.10 -4.42
N ASP A 226 5.88 -9.76 -5.21
CA ASP A 226 5.82 -9.54 -6.66
C ASP A 226 5.17 -8.21 -7.02
N TYR A 227 4.19 -7.77 -6.24
CA TYR A 227 3.66 -6.41 -6.35
C TYR A 227 4.74 -5.36 -6.06
N ASN A 228 5.50 -5.53 -4.97
CA ASN A 228 6.57 -4.60 -4.62
C ASN A 228 7.69 -4.60 -5.67
N GLU A 229 8.02 -5.76 -6.24
CA GLU A 229 8.98 -5.84 -7.34
C GLU A 229 8.48 -5.06 -8.57
N LEU A 230 7.20 -5.20 -8.94
CA LEU A 230 6.60 -4.40 -10.01
C LEU A 230 6.68 -2.89 -9.72
N VAL A 231 6.38 -2.47 -8.49
CA VAL A 231 6.53 -1.07 -8.04
C VAL A 231 7.98 -0.60 -8.13
N ASN A 232 8.94 -1.42 -7.71
CA ASN A 232 10.37 -1.10 -7.84
C ASN A 232 10.76 -0.91 -9.30
N ARG A 233 10.28 -1.76 -10.22
CA ARG A 233 10.54 -1.63 -11.65
C ARG A 233 9.91 -0.37 -12.24
N PHE A 234 8.68 -0.06 -11.86
CA PHE A 234 8.03 1.19 -12.22
C PHE A 234 8.84 2.41 -11.77
N ASN A 235 9.29 2.45 -10.51
CA ASN A 235 10.06 3.58 -9.97
C ASN A 235 11.48 3.69 -10.59
N SER A 236 12.09 2.56 -10.96
CA SER A 236 13.44 2.54 -11.53
C SER A 236 13.48 2.86 -13.04
N GLY A 237 12.41 2.55 -13.78
CA GLY A 237 12.33 2.76 -15.22
C GLY A 237 11.43 3.93 -15.66
N GLY A 238 10.59 4.46 -14.77
CA GLY A 238 9.56 5.45 -15.07
C GLY A 238 9.99 6.91 -14.87
N ARG A 239 11.18 7.31 -15.35
CA ARG A 239 11.45 8.75 -15.53
C ARG A 239 10.89 9.16 -16.89
N PHE A 240 9.61 9.51 -16.91
CA PHE A 240 8.96 10.21 -18.02
C PHE A 240 8.93 11.71 -17.72
#